data_AF-A0A2A4WIB0-F1
#
_entry.id   AF-A0A2A4WIB0-F1
#
_cell.length_a   1.000
_cell.length_b   1.000
_cell.length_c   1.000
_cell.angle_alpha   90.00
_cell.angle_beta   90.00
_cell.angle_gamma   90.00
#
_symmetry.space_group_name_H-M   'P 1'
#
loop_
_entity.id
_entity.type
_entity.pdbx_description
1 polymer ?
#
loop_
_entity_poly.entity_id
_entity_poly.type
_entity_poly.pdbx_seq_one_letter_code
_entity_poly.pdbx_strand_id
1 'polypeptide(L)'
;MSDLFILPLLLLHLSLSADSNIKYLADGKISPKAKIEQVSWIAGHWKGEAFGGQTEEIWSKPSAGSMMCVFKLFKDNQVNFYEIEIIREVNNSLVLELKHFSKELKGWEEKNEKVSFPLVKLGKNVAYFEGMTFKKISDDVLHVFVDIEDQGKHSEVLFEYERDK
;
A
#
# COMPACT_ATOMS: atom_id res chain seq x y z
N MET A 1 39.28 -54.27 4.12
CA MET A 1 39.65 -53.17 3.20
C MET A 1 38.53 -53.09 2.18
N SER A 2 37.62 -52.12 2.15
CA SER A 2 37.40 -50.88 2.89
C SER A 2 35.95 -50.49 2.58
N ASP A 3 35.11 -50.34 3.60
CA ASP A 3 33.72 -49.91 3.44
C ASP A 3 33.66 -48.45 2.99
N LEU A 4 33.10 -48.22 1.80
CA LEU A 4 32.92 -46.89 1.20
C LEU A 4 31.66 -46.26 1.80
N PHE A 5 31.82 -45.45 2.85
CA PHE A 5 30.76 -44.61 3.38
C PHE A 5 30.40 -43.51 2.36
N ILE A 6 29.26 -43.66 1.68
CA ILE A 6 28.64 -42.60 0.88
C ILE A 6 27.95 -41.65 1.87
N LEU A 7 28.55 -40.49 2.09
CA LEU A 7 27.95 -39.38 2.83
C LEU A 7 26.81 -38.78 1.99
N PRO A 8 25.56 -38.68 2.48
CA PRO A 8 24.52 -38.02 1.71
C PRO A 8 24.76 -36.51 1.75
N LEU A 9 24.98 -35.91 0.58
CA LEU A 9 25.06 -34.47 0.40
C LEU A 9 23.66 -33.88 0.66
N LEU A 10 23.45 -33.33 1.86
CA LEU A 10 22.22 -32.65 2.24
C LEU A 10 22.14 -31.32 1.46
N LEU A 11 21.41 -31.32 0.34
CA LEU A 11 21.04 -30.10 -0.39
C LEU A 11 20.06 -29.31 0.48
N LEU A 12 20.58 -28.34 1.23
CA LEU A 12 19.77 -27.36 1.96
C LEU A 12 19.09 -26.46 0.91
N HIS A 13 17.81 -26.73 0.61
CA HIS A 13 17.00 -25.80 -0.16
C HIS A 13 16.69 -24.58 0.71
N LEU A 14 17.52 -23.54 0.60
CA LEU A 14 17.17 -22.22 1.10
C LEU A 14 16.00 -21.72 0.25
N SER A 15 14.77 -21.92 0.73
CA SER A 15 13.62 -21.20 0.23
C SER A 15 13.82 -19.73 0.62
N LEU A 16 14.26 -18.92 -0.33
CA LEU A 16 14.26 -17.46 -0.21
C LEU A 16 12.79 -17.04 -0.22
N SER A 17 12.11 -17.11 0.92
CA SER A 17 10.82 -16.46 1.08
C SER A 17 11.09 -14.96 0.96
N ALA A 18 10.63 -14.34 -0.13
CA ALA A 18 10.64 -12.90 -0.23
C ALA A 18 9.87 -12.35 0.98
N ASP A 19 10.50 -11.46 1.75
CA ASP A 19 9.81 -10.78 2.85
C ASP A 19 8.58 -10.06 2.29
N SER A 20 7.40 -10.30 2.87
CA SER A 20 6.17 -9.61 2.46
C SER A 20 6.35 -8.09 2.52
N ASN A 21 5.77 -7.41 1.52
CA ASN A 21 5.75 -5.97 1.46
C ASN A 21 4.73 -5.38 2.43
N ILE A 22 3.80 -6.19 2.94
CA ILE A 22 2.79 -5.80 3.92
C ILE A 22 3.31 -5.95 5.35
N LYS A 23 2.89 -5.03 6.22
CA LYS A 23 3.16 -5.07 7.66
C LYS A 23 1.90 -4.69 8.45
N TYR A 24 1.84 -5.18 9.69
CA TYR A 24 0.83 -4.81 10.68
C TYR A 24 1.55 -4.42 11.97
N LEU A 25 0.91 -3.62 12.82
CA LEU A 25 1.40 -3.43 14.18
C LEU A 25 1.28 -4.76 14.92
N ALA A 26 2.29 -5.08 15.71
CA ALA A 26 2.16 -6.18 16.66
C ALA A 26 1.16 -5.79 17.77
N ASP A 27 0.50 -6.78 18.37
CA ASP A 27 -0.47 -6.57 19.44
C ASP A 27 0.06 -5.61 20.53
N GLY A 28 -0.73 -4.57 20.82
CA GLY A 28 -0.41 -3.56 21.83
C GLY A 28 0.69 -2.57 21.43
N LYS A 29 1.22 -2.62 20.21
CA LYS A 29 2.10 -1.57 19.68
C LYS A 29 1.29 -0.38 19.16
N ILE A 30 1.90 0.79 19.28
CA ILE A 30 1.38 2.04 18.73
C ILE A 30 2.22 2.46 17.54
N SER A 31 1.62 3.23 16.63
CA SER A 31 2.33 3.81 15.50
C SER A 31 3.52 4.67 15.95
N PRO A 32 4.63 4.65 15.21
CA PRO A 32 5.80 5.45 15.53
C PRO A 32 5.52 6.95 15.32
N LYS A 33 6.30 7.81 15.97
CA LYS A 33 6.19 9.25 15.72
C LYS A 33 6.55 9.57 14.28
N ALA A 34 5.74 10.39 13.62
CA ALA A 34 5.92 10.77 12.23
C ALA A 34 5.27 12.12 11.91
N LYS A 35 5.72 12.72 10.81
CA LYS A 35 5.23 13.99 10.26
C LYS A 35 4.91 13.84 8.79
N ILE A 36 3.88 14.56 8.33
CA ILE A 36 3.34 14.40 6.97
C ILE A 36 4.39 14.69 5.89
N GLU A 37 5.35 15.58 6.18
CA GLU A 37 6.43 15.93 5.28
C GLU A 37 7.35 14.74 4.94
N GLN A 38 7.42 13.72 5.81
CA GLN A 38 8.25 12.53 5.60
C GLN A 38 7.73 11.63 4.47
N VAL A 39 6.47 11.78 4.08
CA VAL A 39 5.84 11.05 2.96
C VAL A 39 5.50 11.96 1.78
N SER A 40 6.06 13.19 1.76
CA SER A 40 5.88 14.18 0.68
C SER A 40 6.22 13.66 -0.72
N TRP A 41 7.07 12.64 -0.81
CA TRP A 41 7.50 12.02 -2.06
C TRP A 41 6.40 11.19 -2.75
N ILE A 42 5.28 10.90 -2.07
CA ILE A 42 4.09 10.26 -2.66
C ILE A 42 3.34 11.24 -3.58
N ALA A 43 3.47 12.56 -3.35
CA ALA A 43 2.76 13.57 -4.12
C ALA A 43 3.01 13.44 -5.63
N GLY A 44 1.94 13.54 -6.42
CA GLY A 44 2.02 13.31 -7.86
C GLY A 44 0.71 12.93 -8.48
N HIS A 45 0.73 12.89 -9.81
CA HIS A 45 -0.31 12.28 -10.62
C HIS A 45 0.28 10.96 -11.12
N TRP A 46 -0.47 9.87 -10.94
CA TRP A 46 0.01 8.52 -11.13
C TRP A 46 -1.01 7.74 -11.95
N LYS A 47 -0.52 6.90 -12.87
CA LYS A 47 -1.30 5.96 -13.66
C LYS A 47 -0.71 4.56 -13.53
N GLY A 48 -1.55 3.55 -13.44
CA GLY A 48 -1.10 2.18 -13.25
C GLY A 48 -2.12 1.15 -13.69
N GLU A 49 -1.84 -0.11 -13.37
CA GLU A 49 -2.74 -1.22 -13.63
C GLU A 49 -3.01 -1.99 -12.34
N ALA A 50 -4.29 -2.32 -12.10
CA ALA A 50 -4.70 -3.19 -11.00
C ALA A 50 -6.04 -3.88 -11.33
N PHE A 51 -6.26 -5.07 -10.80
CA PHE A 51 -7.49 -5.85 -11.01
C PHE A 51 -7.90 -6.05 -12.48
N GLY A 52 -6.91 -6.06 -13.39
CA GLY A 52 -7.13 -6.14 -14.83
C GLY A 52 -7.80 -4.91 -15.44
N GLY A 53 -7.71 -3.75 -14.79
CA GLY A 53 -8.10 -2.44 -15.28
C GLY A 53 -6.97 -1.40 -15.12
N GLN A 54 -7.27 -0.16 -15.43
CA GLN A 54 -6.37 0.99 -15.32
C GLN A 54 -6.72 1.80 -14.07
N THR A 55 -5.70 2.28 -13.37
CA THR A 55 -5.82 3.12 -12.19
C THR A 55 -5.28 4.52 -12.44
N GLU A 56 -5.91 5.52 -11.81
CA GLU A 56 -5.40 6.89 -11.70
C GLU A 56 -5.40 7.30 -10.23
N GLU A 57 -4.30 7.86 -9.74
CA GLU A 57 -4.18 8.42 -8.39
C GLU A 57 -3.58 9.83 -8.44
N ILE A 58 -4.17 10.76 -7.69
CA ILE A 58 -3.68 12.14 -7.60
C ILE A 58 -3.46 12.51 -6.14
N TRP A 59 -2.21 12.49 -5.70
CA TRP A 59 -1.79 12.87 -4.36
C TRP A 59 -1.35 14.33 -4.30
N SER A 60 -1.96 15.12 -3.41
CA SER A 60 -1.53 16.49 -3.12
C SER A 60 -0.17 16.52 -2.42
N LYS A 61 0.51 17.67 -2.46
CA LYS A 61 1.62 17.92 -1.51
C LYS A 61 1.09 17.99 -0.07
N PRO A 62 1.94 17.73 0.94
CA PRO A 62 1.59 17.99 2.33
C PRO A 62 1.19 19.45 2.54
N SER A 63 0.06 19.66 3.22
CA SER A 63 -0.40 20.98 3.67
C SER A 63 -1.36 20.81 4.83
N ALA A 64 -1.36 21.75 5.78
CA ALA A 64 -2.24 21.72 6.95
C ALA A 64 -2.25 20.37 7.73
N GLY A 65 -1.11 19.67 7.77
CA GLY A 65 -0.97 18.38 8.46
C GLY A 65 -1.57 17.17 7.72
N SER A 66 -1.89 17.30 6.43
CA SER A 66 -2.41 16.19 5.61
C SER A 66 -1.97 16.25 4.15
N MET A 67 -2.18 15.12 3.46
CA MET A 67 -2.22 14.97 2.00
C MET A 67 -3.58 14.38 1.64
N MET A 68 -4.13 14.76 0.48
CA MET A 68 -5.36 14.20 -0.07
C MET A 68 -5.07 13.43 -1.35
N CYS A 69 -5.83 12.36 -1.57
CA CYS A 69 -5.84 11.57 -2.79
C CYS A 69 -7.26 11.49 -3.36
N VAL A 70 -7.33 11.41 -4.68
CA VAL A 70 -8.46 10.80 -5.38
C VAL A 70 -7.95 9.67 -6.24
N PHE A 71 -8.62 8.52 -6.15
CA PHE A 71 -8.33 7.32 -6.91
C PHE A 71 -9.48 7.03 -7.88
N LYS A 72 -9.17 6.44 -9.03
CA LYS A 72 -10.15 5.92 -9.99
C LYS A 72 -9.66 4.60 -10.58
N LEU A 73 -10.46 3.54 -10.47
CA LEU A 73 -10.28 2.31 -11.25
C LEU A 73 -11.29 2.27 -12.39
N PHE A 74 -10.83 1.99 -13.61
CA PHE A 74 -11.69 1.82 -14.77
C PHE A 74 -11.20 0.69 -15.68
N LYS A 75 -12.13 0.07 -16.39
CA LYS A 75 -11.87 -1.02 -17.33
C LYS A 75 -12.83 -0.91 -18.51
N ASP A 76 -12.37 -1.24 -19.71
CA ASP A 76 -13.17 -1.19 -20.94
C ASP A 76 -13.89 0.16 -21.12
N ASN A 77 -13.17 1.25 -20.82
CA ASN A 77 -13.63 2.63 -20.85
C ASN A 77 -14.85 2.94 -19.95
N GLN A 78 -15.05 2.15 -18.90
CA GLN A 78 -16.08 2.34 -17.89
C GLN A 78 -15.46 2.38 -16.49
N VAL A 79 -15.90 3.32 -15.67
CA VAL A 79 -15.46 3.41 -14.27
C VAL A 79 -16.02 2.23 -13.48
N ASN A 80 -15.14 1.56 -12.74
CA ASN A 80 -15.52 0.57 -11.76
C ASN A 80 -15.89 1.28 -10.44
N PHE A 81 -14.94 2.00 -9.86
CA PHE A 81 -15.14 2.74 -8.61
C PHE A 81 -14.11 3.87 -8.43
N TYR A 82 -14.34 4.71 -7.42
CA TYR A 82 -13.45 5.78 -6.98
C TYR A 82 -13.09 5.60 -5.51
N GLU A 83 -12.00 6.23 -5.08
CA GLU A 83 -11.73 6.45 -3.65
C GLU A 83 -11.40 7.93 -3.39
N ILE A 84 -11.71 8.36 -2.18
CA ILE A 84 -11.11 9.55 -1.58
C ILE A 84 -10.28 9.07 -0.42
N GLU A 85 -8.99 9.40 -0.44
CA GLU A 85 -8.06 9.01 0.61
C GLU A 85 -7.37 10.23 1.21
N ILE A 86 -6.91 10.09 2.44
CA ILE A 86 -6.08 11.07 3.13
C ILE A 86 -4.96 10.36 3.88
N ILE A 87 -3.79 10.98 3.91
CA ILE A 87 -2.77 10.70 4.92
C ILE A 87 -2.72 11.92 5.83
N ARG A 88 -2.91 11.76 7.14
CA ARG A 88 -2.95 12.89 8.07
C ARG A 88 -2.27 12.59 9.40
N GLU A 89 -1.85 13.66 10.06
CA GLU A 89 -1.27 13.57 11.40
C GLU A 89 -2.33 13.29 12.46
N VAL A 90 -2.11 12.24 13.26
CA VAL A 90 -2.96 11.85 14.40
C VAL A 90 -2.06 11.37 15.52
N ASN A 91 -2.26 11.88 16.74
CA ASN A 91 -1.52 11.45 17.93
C ASN A 91 0.02 11.44 17.74
N ASN A 92 0.56 12.46 17.06
CA ASN A 92 1.99 12.58 16.69
C ASN A 92 2.53 11.48 15.75
N SER A 93 1.65 10.80 15.02
CA SER A 93 1.94 9.80 13.99
C SER A 93 1.15 10.12 12.72
N LEU A 94 1.23 9.25 11.71
CA LEU A 94 0.39 9.25 10.52
C LEU A 94 -0.66 8.13 10.56
N VAL A 95 -1.77 8.37 9.88
CA VAL A 95 -2.78 7.38 9.50
C VAL A 95 -3.18 7.63 8.05
N LEU A 96 -3.33 6.57 7.25
CA LEU A 96 -4.01 6.64 5.96
C LEU A 96 -5.47 6.26 6.19
N GLU A 97 -6.42 7.04 5.67
CA GLU A 97 -7.83 6.74 5.76
C GLU A 97 -8.48 6.92 4.40
N LEU A 98 -9.45 6.07 4.07
CA LEU A 98 -10.15 6.16 2.79
C LEU A 98 -11.63 5.82 2.88
N LYS A 99 -12.33 6.24 1.83
CA LYS A 99 -13.70 5.81 1.51
C LYS A 99 -13.78 5.44 0.05
N HIS A 100 -14.54 4.39 -0.22
CA HIS A 100 -14.83 3.95 -1.58
C HIS A 100 -16.18 4.50 -2.05
N PHE A 101 -16.28 4.74 -3.35
CA PHE A 101 -17.49 5.22 -4.00
C PHE A 101 -17.74 4.45 -5.30
N SER A 102 -19.00 4.06 -5.55
CA SER A 102 -19.40 3.54 -6.85
C SER A 102 -19.18 4.58 -7.96
N LYS A 103 -19.27 4.16 -9.23
CA LYS A 103 -19.20 5.08 -10.38
C LYS A 103 -20.27 6.19 -10.36
N GLU A 104 -21.37 6.02 -9.62
CA GLU A 104 -22.42 7.03 -9.38
C GLU A 104 -22.21 7.84 -8.08
N LEU A 105 -21.00 7.77 -7.49
CA LEU A 105 -20.61 8.46 -6.27
C LEU A 105 -21.41 8.04 -5.02
N LYS A 106 -21.85 6.78 -4.95
CA LYS A 106 -22.45 6.21 -3.74
C LYS A 106 -21.38 5.58 -2.87
N GLY A 107 -21.26 6.05 -1.63
CA GLY A 107 -20.28 5.52 -0.66
C GLY A 107 -20.55 4.06 -0.30
N TRP A 108 -19.49 3.27 -0.11
CA TRP A 108 -19.58 1.89 0.37
C TRP A 108 -19.63 1.83 1.89
N GLU A 109 -18.78 2.61 2.55
CA GLU A 109 -18.79 2.74 4.00
C GLU A 109 -20.01 3.55 4.45
N GLU A 110 -20.51 3.20 5.64
CA GLU A 110 -21.54 3.98 6.32
C GLU A 110 -21.14 5.46 6.45
N LYS A 111 -22.14 6.33 6.58
CA LYS A 111 -21.98 7.79 6.53
C LYS A 111 -20.79 8.31 7.35
N ASN A 112 -20.64 7.82 8.58
CA ASN A 112 -19.61 8.25 9.53
C ASN A 112 -18.40 7.30 9.61
N GLU A 113 -18.43 6.17 8.91
CA GLU A 113 -17.37 5.16 8.94
C GLU A 113 -16.37 5.37 7.81
N LYS A 114 -15.16 4.86 7.97
CA LYS A 114 -14.07 4.92 6.98
C LYS A 114 -13.11 3.78 7.23
N VAL A 115 -12.35 3.38 6.21
CA VAL A 115 -11.24 2.44 6.41
C VAL A 115 -10.04 3.23 6.92
N SER A 116 -9.28 2.66 7.86
CA SER A 116 -8.14 3.34 8.50
C SER A 116 -6.95 2.39 8.59
N PHE A 117 -5.79 2.86 8.17
CA PHE A 117 -4.53 2.14 8.15
C PHE A 117 -3.50 2.94 8.95
N PRO A 118 -3.30 2.60 10.24
CA PRO A 118 -2.27 3.24 11.07
C PRO A 118 -0.87 3.04 10.50
N LEU A 119 0.01 4.01 10.70
CA LEU A 119 1.41 3.87 10.32
C LEU A 119 2.09 2.77 11.15
N VAL A 120 2.78 1.85 10.48
CA VAL A 120 3.57 0.78 11.10
C VAL A 120 5.04 1.16 11.16
N LYS A 121 5.59 1.66 10.05
CA LYS A 121 7.02 1.97 9.93
C LYS A 121 7.30 2.94 8.77
N LEU A 122 8.28 3.81 8.95
CA LEU A 122 8.87 4.60 7.86
C LEU A 122 10.30 4.13 7.55
N GLY A 123 10.66 4.22 6.28
CA GLY A 123 12.02 4.14 5.78
C GLY A 123 12.30 5.32 4.83
N LYS A 124 13.50 5.36 4.24
CA LYS A 124 13.91 6.48 3.36
C LYS A 124 12.99 6.66 2.15
N ASN A 125 12.60 5.55 1.52
CA ASN A 125 11.81 5.51 0.28
C ASN A 125 10.58 4.58 0.42
N VAL A 126 10.11 4.36 1.66
CA VAL A 126 9.02 3.43 1.92
C VAL A 126 8.21 3.88 3.14
N ALA A 127 6.89 3.79 3.02
CA ALA A 127 5.95 4.00 4.13
C ALA A 127 5.07 2.76 4.26
N TYR A 128 5.13 2.11 5.42
CA TYR A 128 4.30 0.96 5.77
C TYR A 128 3.15 1.46 6.64
N PHE A 129 1.94 1.44 6.11
CA PHE A 129 0.69 1.47 6.86
C PHE A 129 0.20 0.04 7.08
N GLU A 130 -0.71 -0.19 8.02
CA GLU A 130 -1.28 -1.53 8.20
C GLU A 130 -1.93 -2.00 6.90
N GLY A 131 -1.60 -3.21 6.42
CA GLY A 131 -2.19 -3.73 5.18
C GLY A 131 -1.84 -2.98 3.90
N MET A 132 -1.03 -1.90 3.94
CA MET A 132 -0.72 -1.09 2.75
C MET A 132 0.68 -0.49 2.81
N THR A 133 1.43 -0.57 1.71
CA THR A 133 2.81 -0.07 1.65
C THR A 133 3.11 0.71 0.39
N PHE A 134 3.54 1.95 0.55
CA PHE A 134 4.05 2.79 -0.53
C PHE A 134 5.55 2.63 -0.64
N LYS A 135 6.08 2.42 -1.85
CA LYS A 135 7.51 2.36 -2.14
C LYS A 135 7.87 3.25 -3.31
N LYS A 136 8.75 4.23 -3.06
CA LYS A 136 9.37 5.01 -4.13
C LYS A 136 10.45 4.17 -4.81
N ILE A 137 10.22 3.81 -6.07
CA ILE A 137 11.20 3.09 -6.89
C ILE A 137 12.11 4.10 -7.60
N SER A 138 11.52 5.15 -8.17
CA SER A 138 12.24 6.29 -8.75
C SER A 138 11.43 7.58 -8.57
N ASP A 139 11.86 8.70 -9.17
CA ASP A 139 11.04 9.92 -9.18
C ASP A 139 9.77 9.76 -10.04
N ASP A 140 9.76 8.83 -10.99
CA ASP A 140 8.65 8.60 -11.92
C ASP A 140 7.94 7.25 -11.70
N VAL A 141 8.34 6.46 -10.71
CA VAL A 141 7.76 5.14 -10.43
C VAL A 141 7.46 4.97 -8.94
N LEU A 142 6.20 4.66 -8.63
CA LEU A 142 5.67 4.40 -7.30
C LEU A 142 5.04 2.99 -7.28
N HIS A 143 5.41 2.17 -6.31
CA HIS A 143 4.74 0.87 -6.10
C HIS A 143 3.89 0.96 -4.83
N VAL A 144 2.64 0.54 -4.92
CA VAL A 144 1.75 0.41 -3.76
C VAL A 144 1.36 -1.06 -3.62
N PHE A 145 1.65 -1.64 -2.46
CA PHE A 145 1.26 -2.99 -2.11
C PHE A 145 0.07 -2.92 -1.17
N VAL A 146 -0.99 -3.68 -1.45
CA VAL A 146 -2.21 -3.72 -0.63
C VAL A 146 -2.50 -5.17 -0.28
N ASP A 147 -2.76 -5.43 0.99
CA ASP A 147 -3.34 -6.69 1.41
C ASP A 147 -4.85 -6.68 1.18
N ILE A 148 -5.32 -7.69 0.45
CA ILE A 148 -6.71 -7.87 0.11
C ILE A 148 -7.19 -9.15 0.75
N GLU A 149 -8.21 -9.03 1.59
CA GLU A 149 -8.95 -10.15 2.13
C GLU A 149 -10.11 -10.50 1.19
N ASP A 150 -10.14 -11.73 0.69
CA ASP A 150 -11.28 -12.33 0.01
C ASP A 150 -11.60 -13.68 0.65
N GLN A 151 -12.80 -13.80 1.20
CA GLN A 151 -13.30 -15.03 1.87
C GLN A 151 -12.31 -15.59 2.93
N GLY A 152 -11.70 -14.70 3.72
CA GLY A 152 -10.73 -15.05 4.76
C GLY A 152 -9.34 -15.45 4.23
N LYS A 153 -9.07 -15.29 2.93
CA LYS A 153 -7.75 -15.44 2.34
C LYS A 153 -7.16 -14.07 2.06
N HIS A 154 -5.95 -13.86 2.56
CA HIS A 154 -5.17 -12.66 2.33
C HIS A 154 -4.31 -12.82 1.08
N SER A 155 -4.24 -11.77 0.27
CA SER A 155 -3.40 -11.71 -0.92
C SER A 155 -2.77 -10.33 -1.05
N GLU A 156 -1.45 -10.31 -1.26
CA GLU A 156 -0.72 -9.08 -1.55
C GLU A 156 -0.90 -8.72 -3.04
N VAL A 157 -1.51 -7.59 -3.31
CA VAL A 157 -1.68 -7.03 -4.66
C VAL A 157 -0.76 -5.83 -4.84
N LEU A 158 -0.03 -5.82 -5.95
CA LEU A 158 0.82 -4.72 -6.35
C LEU A 158 0.11 -3.83 -7.37
N PHE A 159 0.15 -2.53 -7.11
CA PHE A 159 -0.19 -1.44 -8.01
C PHE A 159 1.13 -0.81 -8.46
N GLU A 160 1.50 -1.03 -9.72
CA GLU A 160 2.68 -0.41 -10.33
C GLU A 160 2.24 0.90 -10.98
N TYR A 161 2.68 2.02 -10.41
CA TYR A 161 2.36 3.35 -10.89
C TYR A 161 3.52 4.01 -11.61
N GLU A 162 3.22 4.59 -12.76
CA GLU A 162 4.07 5.54 -13.47
C GLU A 162 3.53 6.96 -13.31
N ARG A 163 4.43 7.94 -13.25
CA ARG A 163 4.04 9.34 -13.13
C ARG A 163 3.41 9.84 -14.43
N ASP A 164 2.22 10.43 -14.32
CA ASP A 164 1.57 11.13 -15.42
C ASP A 164 2.23 12.51 -15.61
N LYS A 165 2.76 12.78 -16.82
CA LYS A 165 3.57 13.96 -17.15
C LYS A 165 2.77 15.01 -17.93
#